data_AF-A0A6H9WFV1-F1
#
_entry.id   AF-A0A6H9WFV1-F1
#
_cell.length_a   1.000
_cell.length_b   1.000
_cell.length_c   1.000
_cell.angle_alpha   90.00
_cell.angle_beta   90.00
_cell.angle_gamma   90.00
#
_symmetry.space_group_name_H-M   'P 1'
#
loop_
_entity.id
_entity.type
_entity.pdbx_description
1 polymer ?
#
loop_
_entity_poly.entity_id
_entity_poly.type
_entity_poly.pdbx_seq_one_letter_code
_entity_poly.pdbx_strand_id
1 'polypeptide(L)'
;MTPEPQPLPEEISAVLQFLGRTRAGYGYLPRREIAKIKASMMNQWSRWHPLTPEALERGCLDAGFRPDEASKIAGYLTRRHNGHRLVPSESRDFRFSKLEPATRTVHVQRTPKHSQEW
;
A
#
# COMPACT_ATOMS: atom_id res chain seq x y z
N MET A 1 -19.74 -13.17 23.00
CA MET A 1 -19.61 -11.83 22.40
C MET A 1 -18.38 -11.83 21.52
N THR A 2 -18.57 -11.93 20.20
CA THR A 2 -17.48 -11.69 19.25
C THR A 2 -17.21 -10.18 19.30
N PRO A 3 -15.99 -9.71 19.60
CA PRO A 3 -15.73 -8.29 19.63
C PRO A 3 -16.05 -7.70 18.25
N GLU A 4 -16.90 -6.67 18.24
CA GLU A 4 -17.18 -5.95 17.00
C GLU A 4 -15.86 -5.47 16.40
N PRO A 5 -15.68 -5.66 15.10
CA PRO A 5 -14.42 -5.33 14.49
C PRO A 5 -14.18 -3.84 14.58
N GLN A 6 -13.13 -3.47 15.30
CA GLN A 6 -12.73 -2.08 15.41
C GLN A 6 -12.47 -1.53 14.00
N PRO A 7 -13.03 -0.36 13.65
CA PRO A 7 -12.83 0.23 12.34
C PRO A 7 -11.34 0.50 12.14
N LEU A 8 -10.86 0.26 10.92
CA LEU A 8 -9.48 0.55 10.57
C LEU A 8 -9.17 2.04 10.80
N PRO A 9 -7.98 2.38 11.31
CA PRO A 9 -7.57 3.78 11.41
C PRO A 9 -7.74 4.48 10.06
N GLU A 10 -8.33 5.69 10.06
CA GLU A 10 -8.67 6.44 8.84
C GLU A 10 -7.51 6.51 7.85
N GLU A 11 -6.31 6.76 8.38
CA GLU A 11 -5.08 6.78 7.61
C GLU A 11 -4.82 5.46 6.86
N ILE A 12 -5.04 4.29 7.47
CA ILE A 12 -4.88 3.00 6.80
C ILE A 12 -6.01 2.78 5.79
N SER A 13 -7.24 3.11 6.16
CA SER A 13 -8.40 3.03 5.27
C SER A 13 -8.18 3.83 3.99
N ALA A 14 -7.62 5.04 4.07
CA ALA A 14 -7.28 5.86 2.92
C ALA A 14 -6.22 5.21 2.01
N VAL A 15 -5.18 4.60 2.60
CA VAL A 15 -4.15 3.84 1.86
C VAL A 15 -4.78 2.66 1.12
N LEU A 16 -5.63 1.87 1.80
CA LEU A 16 -6.29 0.72 1.20
C LEU A 16 -7.23 1.16 0.06
N GLN A 17 -8.00 2.23 0.22
CA GLN A 17 -8.85 2.77 -0.84
C GLN A 17 -8.03 3.25 -2.06
N PHE A 18 -6.91 3.94 -1.85
CA PHE A 18 -6.02 4.35 -2.94
C PHE A 18 -5.49 3.14 -3.74
N LEU A 19 -5.07 2.11 -3.02
CA LEU A 19 -4.58 0.87 -3.62
C LEU A 19 -5.70 0.07 -4.31
N GLY A 20 -6.90 0.05 -3.74
CA GLY A 20 -8.09 -0.56 -4.31
C GLY A 20 -8.48 0.07 -5.65
N ARG A 21 -8.48 1.42 -5.72
CA ARG A 21 -8.69 2.15 -6.98
C ARG A 21 -7.61 1.85 -8.02
N THR A 22 -6.36 1.79 -7.59
CA THR A 22 -5.24 1.41 -8.47
C THR A 22 -5.44 0.00 -9.01
N ARG A 23 -5.74 -0.97 -8.15
CA ARG A 23 -6.06 -2.34 -8.52
C ARG A 23 -7.21 -2.40 -9.52
N ALA A 24 -8.32 -1.69 -9.27
CA ALA A 24 -9.48 -1.66 -10.16
C ALA A 24 -9.11 -1.15 -11.56
N GLY A 25 -8.24 -0.15 -11.67
CA GLY A 25 -7.76 0.37 -12.96
C GLY A 25 -6.84 -0.58 -13.73
N TYR A 26 -6.08 -1.44 -13.04
CA TYR A 26 -5.17 -2.41 -13.67
C TYR A 26 -5.74 -3.83 -13.78
N GLY A 27 -6.82 -4.14 -13.05
CA GLY A 27 -7.35 -5.50 -12.86
C GLY A 27 -6.59 -6.35 -11.83
N TYR A 28 -5.42 -5.90 -11.38
CA TYR A 28 -4.55 -6.55 -10.40
C TYR A 28 -3.76 -5.50 -9.60
N LEU A 29 -3.26 -5.86 -8.42
CA LEU A 29 -2.39 -4.99 -7.64
C LEU A 29 -0.96 -5.00 -8.20
N PRO A 30 -0.44 -3.88 -8.74
CA PRO A 30 0.89 -3.87 -9.35
C PRO A 30 2.00 -4.17 -8.35
N ARG A 31 3.07 -4.84 -8.79
CA ARG A 31 4.24 -5.19 -7.95
C ARG A 31 4.83 -3.97 -7.22
N ARG A 32 4.87 -2.81 -7.87
CA ARG A 32 5.33 -1.54 -7.27
C ARG A 32 4.51 -1.13 -6.04
N GLU A 33 3.19 -1.35 -6.07
CA GLU A 33 2.30 -1.00 -4.97
C GLU A 33 2.48 -1.97 -3.81
N ILE A 34 2.68 -3.27 -4.10
CA ILE A 34 3.07 -4.27 -3.10
C ILE A 34 4.40 -3.88 -2.43
N ALA A 35 5.37 -3.38 -3.20
CA ALA A 35 6.65 -2.94 -2.66
C ALA A 35 6.50 -1.72 -1.73
N LYS A 36 5.65 -0.75 -2.07
CA LYS A 36 5.31 0.40 -1.21
C LYS A 36 4.63 -0.02 0.09
N ILE A 37 3.72 -0.99 0.06
CA ILE A 37 3.08 -1.52 1.29
C ILE A 37 4.14 -2.10 2.22
N LYS A 38 5.02 -2.96 1.70
CA LYS A 38 6.13 -3.55 2.47
C LYS A 38 7.05 -2.47 3.05
N ALA A 39 7.40 -1.47 2.25
CA ALA A 39 8.23 -0.36 2.69
C ALA A 39 7.55 0.46 3.80
N SER A 40 6.26 0.78 3.66
CA SER A 40 5.53 1.49 4.71
C SER A 40 5.44 0.70 6.00
N MET A 41 5.18 -0.61 5.96
CA MET A 41 5.20 -1.47 7.15
C MET A 41 6.56 -1.52 7.84
N MET A 42 7.65 -1.37 7.07
CA MET A 42 9.01 -1.30 7.61
C MET A 42 9.34 0.09 8.17
N ASN A 43 8.96 1.16 7.47
CA ASN A 43 9.39 2.54 7.74
C ASN A 43 8.45 3.30 8.68
N GLN A 44 7.20 2.85 8.81
CA GLN A 44 6.15 3.48 9.59
C GLN A 44 5.50 2.46 10.52
N TRP A 45 6.30 1.57 11.15
CA TRP A 45 5.78 0.43 11.90
C TRP A 45 4.74 0.82 12.95
N SER A 46 4.93 1.94 13.66
CA SER A 46 3.97 2.43 14.66
C SER A 46 2.54 2.65 14.12
N ARG A 47 2.38 2.90 12.81
CA ARG A 47 1.07 3.02 12.13
C ARG A 47 0.40 1.67 11.92
N TRP A 48 1.19 0.62 11.71
CA TRP A 48 0.71 -0.72 11.35
C TRP A 48 0.64 -1.66 12.56
N HIS A 49 1.48 -1.44 13.57
CA HIS A 49 1.57 -2.23 14.79
C HIS A 49 0.22 -2.41 15.53
N PRO A 50 -0.65 -1.40 15.69
CA PRO A 50 -1.91 -1.63 16.39
C PRO A 50 -2.94 -2.46 15.60
N LEU A 51 -2.70 -2.75 14.32
CA LEU A 51 -3.63 -3.51 13.50
C LEU A 51 -3.42 -5.02 13.68
N THR A 52 -4.53 -5.75 13.67
CA THR A 52 -4.50 -7.21 13.50
C THR A 52 -4.47 -7.57 12.01
N PRO A 53 -3.84 -8.70 11.63
CA PRO A 53 -3.88 -9.21 10.26
C PRO A 53 -5.31 -9.39 9.75
N GLU A 54 -6.23 -9.84 10.59
CA GLU A 54 -7.65 -10.04 10.26
C GLU A 54 -8.39 -8.73 9.98
N ALA A 55 -8.10 -7.66 10.74
CA ALA A 55 -8.66 -6.34 10.47
C ALA A 55 -8.14 -5.77 9.14
N LEU A 56 -6.83 -5.95 8.88
CA LEU A 56 -6.22 -5.53 7.62
C LEU A 56 -6.78 -6.30 6.41
N GLU A 57 -6.95 -7.62 6.53
CA GLU A 57 -7.53 -8.46 5.48
C GLU A 57 -8.94 -8.00 5.12
N ARG A 58 -9.80 -7.81 6.12
CA ARG A 58 -11.17 -7.33 5.92
C ARG A 58 -11.22 -5.94 5.29
N GLY A 59 -10.31 -5.04 5.69
CA GLY A 59 -10.19 -3.74 5.03
C GLY A 59 -9.73 -3.82 3.58
N CYS A 60 -8.86 -4.77 3.23
CA CYS A 60 -8.48 -5.00 1.84
C CYS A 60 -9.69 -5.50 1.04
N LEU A 61 -10.48 -6.42 1.59
CA LEU A 61 -11.70 -6.91 0.94
C LEU A 61 -12.71 -5.78 0.71
N ASP A 62 -12.95 -4.94 1.72
CA ASP A 62 -13.82 -3.77 1.63
C ASP A 62 -13.35 -2.77 0.58
N ALA A 63 -12.03 -2.57 0.47
CA ALA A 63 -11.42 -1.75 -0.57
C ALA A 63 -11.39 -2.39 -1.98
N GLY A 64 -11.98 -3.58 -2.16
CA GLY A 64 -12.14 -4.22 -3.47
C GLY A 64 -10.95 -5.07 -3.93
N PHE A 65 -10.11 -5.54 -3.01
CA PHE A 65 -9.03 -6.49 -3.32
C PHE A 65 -9.59 -7.90 -3.50
N ARG A 66 -8.86 -8.76 -4.24
CA ARG A 66 -9.20 -10.19 -4.27
C ARG A 66 -8.82 -10.84 -2.93
N PRO A 67 -9.48 -11.94 -2.55
CA PRO A 67 -9.13 -12.69 -1.34
C PRO A 67 -7.64 -13.07 -1.24
N ASP A 68 -7.03 -13.52 -2.36
CA ASP A 68 -5.60 -13.85 -2.41
C ASP A 68 -4.71 -12.62 -2.14
N GLU A 69 -5.05 -11.47 -2.73
CA GLU A 69 -4.31 -10.22 -2.55
C GLU A 69 -4.44 -9.70 -1.10
N ALA A 70 -5.65 -9.77 -0.53
CA ALA A 70 -5.93 -9.41 0.85
C ALA A 70 -5.15 -10.28 1.84
N SER A 71 -5.20 -11.61 1.66
CA SER A 71 -4.49 -12.57 2.51
C SER A 71 -2.98 -12.39 2.42
N LYS A 72 -2.45 -12.10 1.22
CA LYS A 72 -1.04 -11.80 1.03
C LYS A 72 -0.58 -10.55 1.76
N ILE A 73 -1.39 -9.49 1.77
CA ILE A 73 -1.10 -8.24 2.48
C ILE A 73 -1.16 -8.46 4.00
N ALA A 74 -2.18 -9.16 4.49
CA ALA A 74 -2.28 -9.54 5.90
C ALA A 74 -1.09 -10.41 6.35
N GLY A 75 -0.64 -11.34 5.51
CA GLY A 75 0.55 -12.15 5.75
C GLY A 75 1.83 -11.34 5.92
N TYR A 76 1.97 -10.18 5.26
CA TYR A 76 3.10 -9.28 5.51
C TYR A 76 3.03 -8.65 6.90
N LEU A 77 1.85 -8.27 7.36
CA LEU A 77 1.64 -7.74 8.70
C LEU A 77 1.94 -8.80 9.77
N THR A 78 1.45 -10.03 9.59
CA THR A 78 1.77 -11.17 10.47
C THR A 78 3.27 -11.39 10.58
N ARG A 79 3.99 -11.42 9.45
CA ARG A 79 5.45 -11.55 9.45
C ARG A 79 6.13 -10.41 10.21
N ARG A 80 5.63 -9.18 10.07
CA ARG A 80 6.21 -8.02 10.72
C ARG A 80 5.98 -8.05 12.24
N HIS A 81 4.79 -8.47 12.68
CA HIS A 81 4.49 -8.77 14.09
C HIS A 81 5.43 -9.81 14.69
N ASN A 82 5.75 -10.86 13.92
CA ASN A 82 6.73 -11.88 14.30
C ASN A 82 8.20 -11.42 14.22
N GLY A 83 8.46 -10.11 14.08
CA GLY A 83 9.82 -9.56 14.05
C GLY A 83 10.55 -9.72 12.71
N HIS A 84 9.95 -10.34 11.68
CA HIS A 84 10.62 -10.50 10.40
C HIS A 84 10.70 -9.19 9.61
N ARG A 85 11.78 -9.04 8.86
CA ARG A 85 11.95 -7.97 7.88
C ARG A 85 11.19 -8.29 6.58
N LEU A 86 10.51 -7.29 6.05
CA LEU A 86 9.94 -7.34 4.70
C LEU A 86 10.96 -6.77 3.70
N VAL A 87 11.10 -7.42 2.55
CA VAL A 87 11.99 -6.97 1.48
C VAL A 87 11.15 -6.33 0.38
N PRO A 88 11.05 -4.99 0.33
CA PRO A 88 10.51 -4.29 -0.83
C PRO A 88 11.52 -4.41 -1.97
N SER A 89 11.10 -4.90 -3.14
CA SER A 89 12.01 -5.05 -4.29
C SER A 89 12.43 -3.70 -4.87
N GLU A 90 11.57 -2.70 -4.73
CA GLU A 90 11.76 -1.31 -5.15
C GLU A 90 11.13 -0.40 -4.07
N SER A 91 11.43 0.90 -4.04
CA SER A 91 10.82 1.84 -3.07
C SER A 91 11.15 1.58 -1.59
N ARG A 92 12.39 1.17 -1.27
CA ARG A 92 12.80 0.75 0.09
C ARG A 92 12.51 1.80 1.17
N ASP A 93 12.71 3.08 0.85
CA ASP A 93 12.59 4.20 1.78
C ASP A 93 11.20 4.88 1.72
N PHE A 94 10.25 4.29 0.99
CA PHE A 94 8.92 4.84 0.81
C PHE A 94 8.10 4.88 2.11
N ARG A 95 7.32 5.93 2.25
CA ARG A 95 6.39 6.17 3.36
C ARG A 95 5.10 6.75 2.77
N PHE A 96 3.94 6.24 3.19
CA PHE A 96 2.67 6.87 2.85
C PHE A 96 2.51 8.14 3.72
N SER A 97 2.44 9.29 3.07
CA SER A 97 2.10 10.57 3.71
C SER A 97 0.65 10.58 4.20
N LYS A 98 0.33 11.44 5.19
CA LYS A 98 -1.03 11.64 5.71
C LYS A 98 -2.03 12.13 4.65
N LEU A 99 -1.53 12.84 3.62
CA LEU A 99 -2.28 13.26 2.44
C LEU A 99 -1.54 12.77 1.20
N GLU A 100 -1.93 11.64 0.66
CA GLU A 100 -1.86 11.47 -0.80
C GLU A 100 -3.32 11.37 -1.26
N PRO A 101 -4.02 12.50 -1.47
CA PRO A 101 -5.14 12.46 -2.40
C PRO A 101 -4.59 11.90 -3.71
N ALA A 102 -5.42 11.14 -4.43
CA ALA A 102 -5.05 10.46 -5.67
C ALA A 102 -4.68 11.45 -6.80
N THR A 103 -3.60 12.20 -6.69
CA THR A 103 -2.98 12.94 -7.77
C THR A 103 -1.88 12.06 -8.33
N ARG A 104 -2.29 11.30 -9.34
CA ARG A 104 -1.45 10.73 -10.39
C ARG A 104 -0.43 11.78 -10.85
N THR A 105 0.74 11.82 -10.23
CA THR A 105 1.88 12.56 -10.78
C THR A 105 2.43 11.70 -11.92
N VAL A 106 1.89 11.92 -13.11
CA VAL A 106 2.61 11.63 -14.34
C VAL A 106 3.89 12.45 -14.30
N HIS A 107 4.98 11.83 -13.87
CA HIS A 107 6.31 12.38 -14.11
C HIS A 107 6.57 12.25 -15.61
N VAL A 108 6.09 13.22 -16.39
CA VAL A 108 6.48 13.38 -17.78
C VAL A 108 7.93 13.86 -17.73
N GLN A 109 8.86 12.94 -17.92
CA GLN A 109 10.22 13.34 -18.26
C GLN A 109 10.17 13.92 -19.68
N ARG A 110 9.94 15.23 -19.80
CA ARG A 110 10.27 15.96 -21.01
C ARG A 110 11.78 16.15 -21.02
N THR A 111 12.47 15.36 -21.84
CA THR A 111 13.82 15.72 -22.29
C THR A 111 13.71 16.93 -23.23
N PRO A 112 14.45 18.02 -23.02
CA PRO A 112 14.62 19.01 -24.06
C PRO A 112 15.52 18.42 -25.15
N LYS A 113 14.96 18.19 -26.35
CA LYS A 113 15.74 17.92 -27.55
C LYS A 113 16.33 19.25 -28.00
N HIS A 114 17.57 19.51 -27.58
CA HIS A 114 18.36 20.65 -28.04
C HIS A 114 18.45 20.62 -29.56
N SER A 115 18.00 21.70 -30.19
CA SER A 115 18.23 22.00 -31.60
C SER A 115 19.72 21.88 -31.92
N GLN A 116 20.04 21.29 -33.06
CA GLN A 116 21.18 21.78 -33.82
C GLN A 116 20.70 22.15 -35.20
N GLU A 117 21.02 23.39 -35.52
CA GLU A 117 20.83 24.15 -36.73
C GLU A 117 21.67 23.55 -37.86
N TRP A 118 21.13 23.55 -39.08
CA TRP A 118 21.86 23.69 -40.35
C TRP A 118 20.95 24.42 -41.33
#